data_AF-B0E2P8-F1
#
_entry.id   AF-B0E2P8-F1
#
_cell.length_a   1.000
_cell.length_b   1.000
_cell.length_c   1.000
_cell.angle_alpha   90.00
_cell.angle_beta   90.00
_cell.angle_gamma   90.00
#
_symmetry.space_group_name_H-M   'P 1'
#
loop_
_entity.id
_entity.type
_entity.pdbx_description
1 polymer ?
#
loop_
_entity_poly.entity_id
_entity_poly.type
_entity_poly.pdbx_seq_one_letter_code
_entity_poly.pdbx_strand_id
1 'polypeptide(L)'
;MPFWSRIAEYRSLHWSDFPWPVLSFSGPKNPSDLTLVAVSVYILSAFDLRRDKARSKERLREHIRKWHPNRFEGRFLKNVSEGREREKVRLGAGMVARFLNDLLARFHDLG
;
A
#
# COMPACT_ATOMS: atom_id res chain seq x y z
N MET A 1 -18.53 1.08 7.16
CA MET A 1 -17.46 0.06 7.06
C MET A 1 -16.26 0.66 6.33
N PRO A 2 -15.04 0.64 6.88
CA PRO A 2 -13.83 1.06 6.17
C PRO A 2 -13.58 0.18 4.93
N PHE A 3 -13.06 0.77 3.84
CA PHE A 3 -12.82 0.07 2.56
C PHE A 3 -12.09 -1.28 2.71
N TRP A 4 -11.04 -1.34 3.53
CA TRP A 4 -10.26 -2.56 3.77
C TRP A 4 -11.07 -3.68 4.43
N SER A 5 -12.06 -3.34 5.27
CA SER A 5 -12.95 -4.33 5.87
C SER A 5 -13.85 -4.94 4.80
N ARG A 6 -14.34 -4.13 3.86
CA ARG A 6 -15.22 -4.58 2.77
C ARG A 6 -14.51 -5.55 1.83
N ILE A 7 -13.29 -5.24 1.37
CA ILE A 7 -12.57 -6.14 0.47
C ILE A 7 -12.13 -7.44 1.15
N ALA A 8 -11.99 -7.46 2.49
CA ALA A 8 -11.64 -8.67 3.24
C ALA A 8 -12.76 -9.73 3.19
N GLU A 9 -14.00 -9.33 2.89
CA GLU A 9 -15.15 -10.21 2.78
C GLU A 9 -15.26 -10.87 1.40
N TYR A 10 -14.46 -10.42 0.43
CA TYR A 10 -14.51 -10.96 -0.93
C TYR A 10 -13.89 -12.35 -0.96
N ARG A 11 -14.60 -13.30 -1.60
CA ARG A 11 -14.16 -14.69 -1.77
C ARG A 11 -13.12 -14.86 -2.89
N SER A 12 -13.06 -13.90 -3.80
CA SER A 12 -12.10 -13.86 -4.89
C SER A 12 -11.62 -12.42 -5.05
N LEU A 13 -10.32 -12.21 -4.87
CA LEU A 13 -9.64 -10.93 -5.03
C LEU A 13 -8.70 -10.99 -6.24
N HIS A 14 -8.62 -9.87 -6.94
CA HIS A 14 -7.76 -9.64 -8.08
C HIS A 14 -6.90 -8.40 -7.81
N TRP A 15 -5.86 -8.22 -8.59
CA TRP A 15 -4.97 -7.07 -8.56
C TRP A 15 -5.75 -5.74 -8.52
N SER A 16 -6.80 -5.60 -9.34
CA SER A 16 -7.60 -4.37 -9.43
C SER A 16 -8.45 -4.07 -8.20
N ASP A 17 -8.68 -5.05 -7.31
CA ASP A 17 -9.50 -4.85 -6.11
C ASP A 17 -8.74 -4.14 -4.99
N PHE A 18 -7.41 -4.12 -5.08
CA PHE A 18 -6.55 -3.52 -4.07
C PHE A 18 -6.41 -2.01 -4.30
N PRO A 19 -6.46 -1.20 -3.22
CA PRO A 19 -6.32 0.24 -3.29
C PRO A 19 -4.84 0.60 -3.31
N TRP A 20 -4.15 0.23 -4.39
CA TRP A 20 -2.72 0.51 -4.55
C TRP A 20 -2.44 2.00 -4.33
N PRO A 21 -1.43 2.37 -3.52
CA PRO A 21 -1.21 3.75 -3.11
C PRO A 21 -0.51 4.55 -4.22
N VAL A 22 -1.19 4.79 -5.33
CA VAL A 22 -0.72 5.60 -6.45
C VAL A 22 -1.83 6.55 -6.89
N LEU A 23 -1.47 7.77 -7.32
CA LEU A 23 -2.42 8.73 -7.87
C LEU A 23 -2.71 8.41 -9.34
N SER A 24 -3.46 7.34 -9.58
CA SER A 24 -3.92 6.95 -10.92
C SER A 24 -5.39 6.56 -10.86
N PHE A 25 -6.22 7.17 -11.71
CA PHE A 25 -7.66 6.89 -11.75
C PHE A 25 -7.97 5.42 -12.04
N SER A 26 -7.16 4.76 -12.87
CA SER A 26 -7.35 3.35 -13.23
C SER A 26 -6.47 2.37 -12.43
N GLY A 27 -5.78 2.87 -11.41
CA GLY A 27 -4.76 2.15 -10.65
C GLY A 27 -3.51 1.77 -11.48
N PRO A 28 -2.51 1.13 -10.84
CA PRO A 28 -1.41 0.51 -11.55
C PRO A 28 -1.91 -0.75 -12.26
N LYS A 29 -1.36 -1.08 -13.43
CA LYS A 29 -1.71 -2.30 -14.18
C LYS A 29 -0.84 -3.48 -13.79
N ASN A 30 0.37 -3.21 -13.35
CA ASN A 30 1.34 -4.21 -12.98
C ASN A 30 2.26 -3.71 -11.85
N PRO A 31 3.05 -4.59 -11.21
CA PRO A 31 3.90 -4.19 -10.11
C PRO A 31 4.99 -3.17 -10.46
N SER A 32 5.49 -3.13 -11.70
CA SER A 32 6.51 -2.14 -12.10
C SER A 32 5.97 -0.70 -12.12
N ASP A 33 4.65 -0.53 -12.20
CA ASP A 33 4.01 0.79 -12.07
C ASP A 33 4.04 1.30 -10.61
N LEU A 34 4.29 0.41 -9.64
CA LEU A 34 4.52 0.76 -8.24
C LEU A 34 5.96 1.24 -8.08
N THR A 35 6.15 2.54 -8.07
CA THR A 35 7.46 3.16 -7.82
C THR A 35 7.48 3.85 -6.47
N LEU A 36 8.66 3.97 -5.87
CA LEU A 36 8.84 4.76 -4.64
C LEU A 36 8.29 6.18 -4.82
N VAL A 37 8.52 6.81 -5.97
CA VAL A 37 8.02 8.16 -6.28
C VAL A 37 6.49 8.20 -6.28
N ALA A 38 5.83 7.30 -7.02
CA ALA A 38 4.37 7.28 -7.09
C ALA A 38 3.72 7.03 -5.72
N VAL A 39 4.28 6.10 -4.93
CA VAL A 39 3.81 5.81 -3.58
C VAL A 39 4.04 6.98 -2.63
N SER A 40 5.20 7.65 -2.73
CA SER A 40 5.50 8.85 -1.95
C SER A 40 4.50 9.95 -2.23
N VAL A 41 4.24 10.25 -3.51
CA VAL A 41 3.29 11.29 -3.90
C VAL A 41 1.88 10.97 -3.36
N TYR A 42 1.42 9.71 -3.44
CA TYR A 42 0.13 9.33 -2.87
C TYR A 42 0.04 9.53 -1.35
N ILE A 43 1.07 9.13 -0.61
CA ILE A 43 1.11 9.22 0.86
C ILE A 43 1.28 10.66 1.34
N LEU A 44 1.97 11.50 0.59
CA LEU A 44 2.32 12.86 1.01
C LEU A 44 1.39 13.93 0.42
N SER A 45 0.66 13.67 -0.67
CA SER A 45 -0.26 14.62 -1.32
C SER A 45 -1.40 15.14 -0.44
N ALA A 46 -1.73 14.43 0.65
CA ALA A 46 -2.81 14.86 1.56
C ALA A 46 -2.36 15.91 2.58
N PHE A 47 -1.07 16.24 2.69
CA PHE A 47 -0.52 17.04 3.78
C PHE A 47 0.61 17.97 3.34
N ASP A 48 0.70 19.15 3.96
CA ASP A 48 1.91 19.97 3.85
C ASP A 48 2.97 19.37 4.78
N LEU A 49 4.01 18.78 4.20
CA LEU A 49 5.08 18.10 4.95
C LEU A 49 5.76 18.98 6.00
N ARG A 50 5.77 20.30 5.81
CA ARG A 50 6.38 21.24 6.76
C ARG A 50 5.48 21.54 7.96
N ARG A 51 4.16 21.48 7.79
CA ARG A 51 3.19 21.80 8.84
C ARG A 51 2.62 20.54 9.53
N ASP A 52 2.54 19.44 8.80
CA ASP A 52 1.82 18.22 9.19
C ASP A 52 2.75 17.00 9.35
N LYS A 53 4.01 17.20 9.77
CA LYS A 53 5.00 16.10 9.91
C LYS A 53 4.48 14.94 10.76
N ALA A 54 3.84 15.24 11.90
CA ALA A 54 3.30 14.23 12.81
C ALA A 54 2.15 13.43 12.16
N ARG A 55 1.21 14.12 11.49
CA ARG A 55 0.06 13.52 10.82
C ARG A 55 0.47 12.69 9.59
N SER A 56 1.47 13.16 8.83
CA SER A 56 2.08 12.42 7.74
C SER A 56 2.71 11.11 8.23
N LYS A 57 3.44 11.16 9.36
CA LYS A 57 4.05 9.98 9.97
C LYS A 57 3.00 8.98 10.49
N GLU A 58 1.89 9.46 11.04
CA GLU A 58 0.76 8.62 11.45
C GLU A 58 0.12 7.91 10.25
N ARG A 59 -0.24 8.65 9.19
CA ARG A 59 -0.79 8.07 7.95
C ARG A 59 0.14 7.00 7.37
N LEU A 60 1.44 7.26 7.39
CA LEU A 60 2.45 6.30 6.91
C LEU A 60 2.45 5.02 7.75
N ARG A 61 2.46 5.13 9.09
CA ARG A 61 2.36 3.98 10.00
C ARG A 61 1.10 3.17 9.79
N GLU A 62 -0.04 3.82 9.55
CA GLU A 62 -1.27 3.11 9.23
C GLU A 62 -1.17 2.30 7.93
N HIS A 63 -0.57 2.86 6.89
CA HIS A 63 -0.36 2.14 5.63
C HIS A 63 0.62 0.98 5.83
N ILE A 64 1.71 1.17 6.56
CA ILE A 64 2.65 0.08 6.91
C ILE A 64 1.91 -1.06 7.61
N ARG A 65 1.05 -0.77 8.60
CA ARG A 65 0.26 -1.81 9.28
C ARG A 65 -0.67 -2.56 8.32
N LYS A 66 -1.27 -1.88 7.33
CA LYS A 66 -2.19 -2.48 6.35
C LYS A 66 -1.45 -3.39 5.36
N TRP A 67 -0.29 -2.94 4.87
CA TRP A 67 0.52 -3.64 3.88
C TRP A 67 1.55 -4.60 4.50
N HIS A 68 1.63 -4.70 5.83
CA HIS A 68 2.53 -5.63 6.50
C HIS A 68 2.28 -7.07 6.04
N PRO A 69 3.30 -7.84 5.63
CA PRO A 69 3.14 -9.16 5.02
C PRO A 69 2.22 -10.09 5.80
N ASN A 70 2.46 -10.25 7.11
CA ASN A 70 1.62 -11.11 7.97
C ASN A 70 0.12 -10.73 7.92
N ARG A 71 -0.21 -9.44 8.04
CA ARG A 71 -1.60 -9.00 7.97
C ARG A 71 -2.15 -9.17 6.55
N PHE A 72 -1.40 -8.72 5.55
CA PHE A 72 -1.86 -8.69 4.17
C PHE A 72 -2.10 -10.10 3.62
N GLU A 73 -1.16 -11.01 3.87
CA GLU A 73 -1.22 -12.38 3.37
C GLU A 73 -2.35 -13.18 4.03
N GLY A 74 -2.44 -13.13 5.36
CA GLY A 74 -3.46 -13.86 6.12
C GLY A 74 -4.88 -13.33 5.95
N ARG A 75 -5.05 -12.05 5.58
CA ARG A 75 -6.37 -11.42 5.37
C ARG A 75 -6.81 -11.41 3.92
N PHE A 76 -5.91 -11.09 2.98
CA PHE A 76 -6.30 -10.80 1.59
C PHE A 76 -5.67 -11.75 0.58
N LEU A 77 -4.36 -11.99 0.64
CA LEU A 77 -3.67 -12.78 -0.39
C LEU A 77 -4.22 -14.20 -0.52
N LYS A 78 -4.67 -14.81 0.60
CA LYS A 78 -5.32 -16.12 0.61
C LYS A 78 -6.58 -16.22 -0.27
N ASN A 79 -7.26 -15.08 -0.50
CA ASN A 79 -8.47 -15.01 -1.33
C ASN A 79 -8.15 -14.61 -2.79
N VAL A 80 -6.87 -14.41 -3.13
CA VAL A 80 -6.44 -14.18 -4.53
C VAL A 80 -6.24 -15.53 -5.21
N SER A 81 -6.75 -15.67 -6.42
CA SER A 81 -6.62 -16.90 -7.23
C SER A 81 -5.17 -17.33 -7.40
N GLU A 82 -4.90 -18.64 -7.31
CA GLU A 82 -3.55 -19.19 -7.36
C GLU A 82 -2.83 -18.90 -8.70
N GLY A 83 -1.50 -19.10 -8.70
CA GLY A 83 -0.67 -18.88 -9.88
C GLY A 83 -0.28 -17.40 -10.05
N ARG A 84 -0.29 -16.93 -11.30
CA ARG A 84 0.29 -15.63 -11.69
C ARG A 84 -0.35 -14.44 -10.99
N GLU A 85 -1.66 -14.48 -10.72
CA GLU A 85 -2.37 -13.37 -10.08
C GLU A 85 -1.95 -13.21 -8.61
N ARG A 86 -1.88 -14.31 -7.85
CA ARG A 86 -1.41 -14.29 -6.46
C ARG A 86 0.05 -13.85 -6.37
N GLU A 87 0.91 -14.30 -7.28
CA GLU A 87 2.31 -13.86 -7.32
C GLU A 87 2.42 -12.36 -7.62
N LYS A 88 1.66 -11.88 -8.61
CA LYS A 88 1.60 -10.46 -8.97
C LYS A 88 1.17 -9.60 -7.77
N VAL A 89 0.09 -9.96 -7.09
CA VAL A 89 -0.40 -9.24 -5.91
C VAL A 89 0.61 -9.29 -4.76
N ARG A 90 1.21 -10.45 -4.49
CA ARG A 90 2.24 -10.61 -3.44
C ARG A 90 3.44 -9.71 -3.69
N LEU A 91 3.95 -9.70 -4.92
CA LEU A 91 5.08 -8.88 -5.32
C LEU A 91 4.76 -7.38 -5.17
N GLY A 92 3.60 -6.93 -5.67
CA GLY A 92 3.17 -5.54 -5.52
C GLY A 92 3.00 -5.13 -4.05
N ALA A 93 2.40 -5.98 -3.21
CA ALA A 93 2.24 -5.71 -1.79
C ALA A 93 3.60 -5.61 -1.07
N GLY A 94 4.54 -6.48 -1.41
CA GLY A 94 5.91 -6.43 -0.90
C GLY A 94 6.65 -5.15 -1.29
N MET A 95 6.51 -4.71 -2.55
CA MET A 95 7.07 -3.45 -3.03
C MET A 95 6.49 -2.25 -2.25
N VAL A 96 5.17 -2.18 -2.11
CA VAL A 96 4.51 -1.11 -1.33
C VAL A 96 4.99 -1.11 0.11
N ALA A 97 5.00 -2.27 0.78
CA ALA A 97 5.46 -2.38 2.16
C ALA A 97 6.91 -1.88 2.31
N ARG A 98 7.80 -2.24 1.37
CA ARG A 98 9.17 -1.74 1.35
C ARG A 98 9.22 -0.22 1.20
N PHE A 99 8.55 0.34 0.19
CA PHE A 99 8.58 1.79 -0.06
C PHE A 99 8.04 2.61 1.12
N LEU A 100 7.00 2.11 1.80
CA LEU A 100 6.47 2.78 2.99
C LEU A 100 7.48 2.77 4.15
N ASN A 101 8.22 1.68 4.34
CA ASN A 101 9.28 1.63 5.35
C ASN A 101 10.47 2.53 4.99
N ASP A 102 10.88 2.55 3.72
CA ASP A 102 11.93 3.46 3.21
C ASP A 102 11.54 4.92 3.43
N LEU A 103 10.27 5.27 3.20
CA LEU A 103 9.76 6.62 3.50
C LEU A 103 9.78 6.92 4.98
N LEU A 104 9.43 5.95 5.84
CA LEU A 104 9.39 6.16 7.29
C LEU A 104 10.80 6.42 7.82
N ALA A 105 11.80 5.67 7.34
CA ALA A 105 13.20 5.87 7.70
C ALA A 105 13.66 7.31 7.39
N ARG A 106 13.32 7.84 6.22
CA ARG A 106 13.64 9.25 5.85
C ARG A 106 13.02 10.28 6.81
N PHE A 107 11.86 9.99 7.40
CA PHE A 107 11.28 10.88 8.42
C PHE A 107 12.02 10.83 9.77
N HIS A 108 12.71 9.72 10.07
CA HIS A 108 13.56 9.60 11.24
C HIS A 108 14.88 10.36 11.06
N ASP A 109 15.46 10.33 9.86
CA ASP A 109 16.73 11.01 9.56
C ASP A 109 16.61 12.54 9.45
N LEU A 110 15.38 13.06 9.26
CA LEU A 110 15.06 14.50 9.20
C LEU A 110 14.64 15.10 10.56
N GLY A 111 14.90 14.41 11.67
CA GLY A 111 14.60 14.85 13.04
C GLY A 111 15.86 14.94 13.87
#